data_AF-K1T9L0-F1
#
_entry.id   AF-K1T9L0-F1
#
_cell.length_a   1.000
_cell.length_b   1.000
_cell.length_c   1.000
_cell.angle_alpha   90.00
_cell.angle_beta   90.00
_cell.angle_gamma   90.00
#
_symmetry.space_group_name_H-M   'P 1'
#
loop_
_entity.id
_entity.type
_entity.pdbx_description
1 polymer ?
#
loop_
_entity_poly.entity_id
_entity_poly.type
_entity_poly.pdbx_seq_one_letter_code
_entity_poly.pdbx_strand_id
1 'polypeptide(L)'
;MPSYVTYHIFAATVQRVTSDSVAHIASSYPAAYRWGSQGPDPLALYHAPFPSALRRLANRVCTEPPAPLFESLCKAAVASHNTAALAYVFGFCTHYALSRVTCSFVSAR
;
A
#
# COMPACT_ATOMS: atom_id res chain seq x y z
N MET A 1 13.33 4.43 1.48
CA MET A 1 11.86 4.41 1.67
C MET A 1 11.55 4.86 3.09
N PRO A 2 10.42 5.52 3.33
CA PRO A 2 9.89 5.76 4.68
C PRO A 2 9.82 4.46 5.50
N SER A 3 9.90 4.57 6.83
CA SER A 3 9.77 3.41 7.72
C SER A 3 8.33 2.89 7.75
N TYR A 4 8.13 1.63 8.18
CA TYR A 4 6.78 1.08 8.43
C TYR A 4 5.93 1.98 9.35
N VAL A 5 6.57 2.60 10.36
CA VAL A 5 5.92 3.54 11.27
C VAL A 5 5.42 4.78 10.51
N THR A 6 6.20 5.29 9.55
CA THR A 6 5.82 6.46 8.75
C THR A 6 4.58 6.17 7.90
N TYR A 7 4.54 5.02 7.22
CA TYR A 7 3.37 4.60 6.45
C TYR A 7 2.14 4.37 7.34
N HIS A 8 2.34 3.79 8.52
CA HIS A 8 1.28 3.58 9.50
C HIS A 8 0.66 4.92 9.95
N ILE A 9 1.49 5.87 10.37
CA ILE A 9 1.03 7.19 10.85
C ILE A 9 0.31 7.96 9.74
N PHE A 10 0.85 7.91 8.51
CA PHE A 10 0.22 8.58 7.38
C PHE A 10 -1.15 7.97 7.07
N ALA A 11 -1.26 6.66 6.96
CA ALA A 11 -2.53 5.98 6.71
C ALA A 11 -3.56 6.25 7.82
N ALA A 12 -3.15 6.19 9.09
CA ALA A 12 -4.01 6.53 10.22
C ALA A 12 -4.49 8.00 10.17
N THR A 13 -3.67 8.91 9.64
CA THR A 13 -4.05 10.31 9.44
C THR A 13 -5.04 10.45 8.30
N VAL A 14 -4.79 9.83 7.15
CA VAL A 14 -5.72 9.80 6.00
C VAL A 14 -7.09 9.25 6.44
N GLN A 15 -7.11 8.15 7.20
CA GLN A 15 -8.35 7.56 7.70
C GLN A 15 -9.16 8.53 8.58
N ARG A 16 -8.51 9.36 9.40
CA ARG A 16 -9.20 10.32 10.28
C ARG A 16 -9.77 11.53 9.53
N VAL A 17 -9.14 11.94 8.42
CA VAL A 17 -9.53 13.15 7.68
C VAL A 17 -10.43 12.85 6.48
N THR A 18 -10.54 11.58 6.09
CA THR A 18 -11.48 11.12 5.06
C THR A 18 -12.85 10.95 5.71
N SER A 19 -13.79 11.84 5.45
CA SER A 19 -15.21 11.55 5.65
C SER A 19 -15.67 10.55 4.58
N ASP A 20 -16.66 9.69 4.89
CA ASP A 20 -17.41 8.80 3.97
C ASP A 20 -17.19 7.28 4.15
N SER A 21 -17.77 6.51 3.22
CA SER A 21 -17.80 5.05 3.14
C SER A 21 -16.43 4.38 3.14
N VAL A 22 -15.40 5.05 2.62
CA VAL A 22 -14.01 4.57 2.62
C VAL A 22 -13.47 4.47 4.05
N ALA A 23 -13.73 5.48 4.89
CA ALA A 23 -13.32 5.47 6.28
C ALA A 23 -14.04 4.38 7.08
N HIS A 24 -15.32 4.13 6.76
CA HIS A 24 -16.09 3.03 7.35
C HIS A 24 -15.53 1.66 6.99
N ILE A 25 -15.17 1.43 5.72
CA ILE A 25 -14.56 0.16 5.29
C ILE A 25 -13.19 -0.03 5.95
N ALA A 26 -12.37 1.03 6.00
CA ALA A 26 -11.06 0.99 6.66
C ALA A 26 -11.17 0.75 8.17
N SER A 27 -12.19 1.30 8.85
CA SER A 27 -12.40 1.08 10.29
C SER A 27 -12.99 -0.30 10.59
N SER A 28 -13.80 -0.86 9.69
CA SER A 28 -14.34 -2.21 9.80
C SER A 28 -13.28 -3.30 9.61
N TYR A 29 -12.25 -3.03 8.81
CA TYR A 29 -11.15 -3.97 8.52
C TYR A 29 -9.76 -3.34 8.77
N PRO A 30 -9.44 -2.96 10.02
CA PRO A 30 -8.27 -2.14 10.33
C PRO A 30 -6.96 -2.88 10.07
N ALA A 31 -6.92 -4.21 10.25
CA ALA A 31 -5.73 -5.01 9.96
C ALA A 31 -5.42 -5.00 8.46
N ALA A 32 -6.43 -5.21 7.61
CA ALA A 32 -6.24 -5.22 6.16
C ALA A 32 -5.80 -3.84 5.64
N TYR A 33 -6.43 -2.77 6.12
CA TYR A 33 -6.04 -1.40 5.80
C TYR A 33 -4.59 -1.09 6.18
N ARG A 34 -4.17 -1.45 7.40
CA ARG A 34 -2.80 -1.22 7.89
C ARG A 34 -1.76 -2.06 7.16
N TRP A 35 -2.08 -3.30 6.79
CA TRP A 35 -1.19 -4.12 5.96
C TRP A 35 -1.07 -3.56 4.54
N GLY A 36 -2.18 -3.07 3.98
CA GLY A 36 -2.19 -2.38 2.70
C GLY A 36 -1.27 -1.16 2.69
N SER A 37 -1.26 -0.37 3.77
CA SER A 37 -0.39 0.83 3.85
C SER A 37 1.11 0.52 3.90
N GLN A 38 1.50 -0.72 4.16
CA GLN A 38 2.91 -1.12 4.04
C GLN A 38 3.33 -1.32 2.56
N GLY A 39 2.38 -1.40 1.64
CA GLY A 39 2.65 -1.54 0.22
C GLY A 39 3.52 -2.77 -0.12
N PRO A 40 4.49 -2.64 -1.04
CA PRO A 40 5.38 -3.72 -1.42
C PRO A 40 6.55 -3.95 -0.44
N ASP A 41 6.69 -3.15 0.61
CA ASP A 41 7.86 -3.19 1.51
C ASP A 41 8.08 -4.58 2.17
N PRO A 42 7.05 -5.31 2.63
CA PRO A 42 7.25 -6.67 3.12
C PRO A 42 7.84 -7.61 2.06
N LEU A 43 7.50 -7.42 0.78
CA LEU A 43 8.06 -8.20 -0.34
C LEU A 43 9.52 -7.81 -0.62
N ALA A 44 9.85 -6.52 -0.46
CA ALA A 44 11.20 -6.00 -0.65
C ALA A 44 12.17 -6.47 0.44
N LEU A 45 11.70 -6.56 1.69
CA LEU A 45 12.49 -6.96 2.85
C LEU A 45 12.56 -8.48 3.05
N TYR A 46 11.71 -9.25 2.37
CA TYR A 46 11.74 -10.70 2.43
C TYR A 46 13.09 -11.26 1.91
N HIS A 47 13.81 -11.92 2.82
CA HIS A 47 15.19 -12.43 2.63
C HIS A 47 16.26 -11.36 2.37
N ALA A 48 16.04 -10.10 2.74
CA ALA A 48 17.11 -9.11 2.67
C ALA A 48 18.33 -9.54 3.53
N PRO A 49 19.58 -9.33 3.05
CA PRO A 49 19.96 -8.63 1.82
C PRO A 49 20.04 -9.51 0.56
N PHE A 50 19.68 -10.79 0.63
CA PHE A 50 19.81 -11.73 -0.48
C PHE A 50 18.81 -11.46 -1.62
N PRO A 51 19.18 -11.77 -2.89
CA PRO A 51 18.26 -11.66 -4.01
C PRO A 51 17.03 -12.55 -3.83
N SER A 52 15.84 -12.04 -4.12
CA SER A 52 14.60 -12.82 -4.09
C SER A 52 13.67 -12.43 -5.24
N ALA A 53 12.84 -13.38 -5.68
CA ALA A 53 11.81 -13.10 -6.68
C ALA A 53 10.79 -12.07 -6.16
N LEU A 54 10.51 -12.07 -4.86
CA LEU A 54 9.62 -11.10 -4.22
C LEU A 54 10.22 -9.69 -4.24
N ARG A 55 11.54 -9.55 -4.04
CA ARG A 55 12.21 -8.26 -4.17
C ARG A 55 12.12 -7.71 -5.59
N ARG A 56 12.23 -8.56 -6.62
CA ARG A 56 12.01 -8.13 -8.01
C ARG A 56 10.57 -7.66 -8.24
N LEU A 57 9.59 -8.37 -7.67
CA LEU A 57 8.18 -7.96 -7.76
C LEU A 57 7.94 -6.63 -7.04
N ALA A 58 8.49 -6.45 -5.84
CA ALA A 58 8.42 -5.20 -5.10
C ALA A 58 8.97 -4.02 -5.91
N ASN A 59 10.13 -4.22 -6.56
CA ASN A 59 10.72 -3.20 -7.42
C ASN A 59 9.80 -2.84 -8.59
N ARG A 60 9.19 -3.83 -9.26
CA ARG A 60 8.23 -3.58 -10.34
C ARG A 60 7.04 -2.74 -9.88
N VAL A 61 6.48 -3.05 -8.70
CA VAL A 61 5.40 -2.27 -8.08
C VAL A 61 5.79 -0.81 -7.87
N CYS A 62 7.06 -0.54 -7.55
CA CYS A 62 7.55 0.82 -7.36
C CYS A 62 7.87 1.57 -8.66
N THR A 63 8.24 0.87 -9.74
CA THR A 63 8.78 1.49 -10.97
C THR A 63 7.82 1.49 -12.16
N GLU A 64 6.89 0.52 -12.23
CA GLU A 64 5.96 0.40 -13.34
C GLU A 64 4.75 1.35 -13.17
N PRO A 65 4.02 1.67 -14.26
CA PRO A 65 2.78 2.43 -14.17
C PRO A 65 1.81 1.77 -13.16
N PRO A 66 1.22 2.54 -12.24
CA PRO A 66 0.43 1.98 -11.13
C PRO A 66 -0.96 1.47 -11.56
N ALA A 67 -1.52 2.01 -12.65
CA ALA A 67 -2.92 1.79 -13.03
C ALA A 67 -3.27 0.30 -13.21
N PRO A 68 -2.51 -0.52 -13.95
CA PRO A 68 -2.81 -1.95 -14.10
C PRO A 68 -2.84 -2.71 -12.78
N LEU A 69 -1.97 -2.35 -11.83
CA LEU A 69 -1.94 -2.97 -10.50
C LEU A 69 -3.19 -2.62 -9.70
N PHE A 70 -3.53 -1.33 -9.60
CA PHE A 70 -4.73 -0.90 -8.87
C PHE A 70 -6.01 -1.48 -9.47
N GLU A 71 -6.14 -1.49 -10.79
CA GLU A 71 -7.28 -2.14 -11.46
C GLU A 71 -7.37 -3.62 -11.12
N SER A 72 -6.24 -4.34 -11.15
CA SER A 72 -6.21 -5.77 -10.83
C SER A 72 -6.58 -6.05 -9.37
N LEU A 73 -6.08 -5.22 -8.44
CA LEU A 73 -6.42 -5.31 -7.03
C LEU A 73 -7.92 -5.05 -6.78
N CYS A 74 -8.48 -4.03 -7.42
CA CYS A 74 -9.92 -3.74 -7.34
C CYS A 74 -10.77 -4.88 -7.94
N LYS A 75 -10.41 -5.37 -9.14
CA LYS A 75 -11.11 -6.50 -9.79
C LYS A 75 -11.08 -7.74 -8.90
N ALA A 76 -9.94 -8.05 -8.28
CA ALA A 76 -9.81 -9.19 -7.36
C ALA A 76 -10.64 -9.02 -6.09
N ALA A 77 -10.66 -7.83 -5.48
CA ALA A 77 -11.48 -7.54 -4.30
C ALA A 77 -12.98 -7.67 -4.58
N VAL A 78 -13.44 -7.20 -5.74
CA VAL A 78 -14.84 -7.31 -6.18
C VAL A 78 -15.20 -8.76 -6.49
N ALA A 79 -14.39 -9.47 -7.28
CA ALA A 79 -14.65 -10.85 -7.68
C ALA A 79 -14.69 -11.82 -6.48
N SER A 80 -13.91 -11.52 -5.43
CA SER A 80 -13.91 -12.32 -4.19
C SER A 80 -15.01 -11.91 -3.20
N HIS A 81 -15.82 -10.89 -3.51
CA HIS A 81 -16.79 -10.29 -2.59
C HIS A 81 -16.20 -9.97 -1.20
N ASN A 82 -14.92 -9.57 -1.18
CA ASN A 82 -14.15 -9.45 0.06
C ASN A 82 -13.90 -7.98 0.41
N THR A 83 -14.72 -7.46 1.33
CA THR A 83 -14.58 -6.07 1.80
C THR A 83 -13.26 -5.82 2.54
N ALA A 84 -12.65 -6.83 3.16
CA ALA A 84 -11.32 -6.71 3.75
C ALA A 84 -10.24 -6.53 2.67
N ALA A 85 -10.37 -7.20 1.52
CA ALA A 85 -9.48 -6.98 0.39
C ALA A 85 -9.60 -5.55 -0.14
N LEU A 86 -10.82 -4.99 -0.19
CA LEU A 86 -11.02 -3.59 -0.56
C LEU A 86 -10.36 -2.62 0.46
N ALA A 87 -10.46 -2.90 1.76
CA ALA A 87 -9.75 -2.14 2.78
C ALA A 87 -8.23 -2.20 2.60
N TYR A 88 -7.67 -3.35 2.22
CA TYR A 88 -6.26 -3.49 1.84
C TYR A 88 -5.90 -2.57 0.67
N VAL A 89 -6.73 -2.53 -0.39
CA VAL A 89 -6.50 -1.62 -1.53
C VAL A 89 -6.47 -0.16 -1.10
N PHE A 90 -7.40 0.26 -0.22
CA PHE A 90 -7.39 1.63 0.31
C PHE A 90 -6.14 1.94 1.12
N GLY A 91 -5.65 0.98 1.92
CA GLY A 91 -4.36 1.09 2.58
C GLY A 91 -3.24 1.29 1.57
N PHE A 92 -3.22 0.47 0.51
CA PHE A 92 -2.21 0.51 -0.55
C PHE A 92 -2.19 1.86 -1.30
N CYS A 93 -3.35 2.49 -1.49
CA CYS A 93 -3.42 3.87 -2.01
C CYS A 93 -2.63 4.86 -1.16
N THR A 94 -2.70 4.74 0.18
CA THR A 94 -1.95 5.63 1.08
C THR A 94 -0.44 5.40 0.99
N HIS A 95 0.00 4.14 0.84
CA HIS A 95 1.40 3.84 0.56
C HIS A 95 1.85 4.54 -0.71
N TYR A 96 1.12 4.33 -1.80
CA TYR A 96 1.48 4.88 -3.10
C TYR A 96 1.54 6.42 -3.08
N ALA A 97 0.53 7.07 -2.49
CA ALA A 97 0.48 8.53 -2.39
C ALA A 97 1.69 9.09 -1.62
N LEU A 98 2.02 8.50 -0.47
CA LEU A 98 3.17 8.94 0.33
C LEU A 98 4.50 8.66 -0.39
N SER A 99 4.66 7.46 -0.96
CA SER A 99 5.86 7.06 -1.70
C SER A 99 6.10 7.99 -2.88
N ARG A 100 5.08 8.39 -3.64
CA ARG A 100 5.23 9.29 -4.79
C ARG A 100 5.76 10.67 -4.42
N VAL A 101 5.40 11.19 -3.26
CA VAL A 101 5.88 12.49 -2.78
C VAL A 101 7.27 12.37 -2.14
N THR A 102 7.51 11.29 -1.40
CA THR A 102 8.75 11.14 -0.60
C THR A 102 9.93 10.55 -1.39
N CYS A 103 9.67 9.80 -2.46
CA CYS A 103 10.72 9.10 -3.20
C CYS A 103 11.71 10.05 -3.88
N SER A 104 11.27 11.24 -4.30
CA SER A 104 12.16 12.28 -4.83
C SER A 104 13.15 12.79 -3.77
N PHE A 105 12.74 12.94 -2.52
CA PHE A 105 13.60 13.39 -1.42
C PHE A 105 14.59 12.31 -0.97
N VAL A 106 14.26 11.05 -1.15
CA VAL A 106 15.11 9.90 -0.79
C VAL A 106 16.09 9.54 -1.92
N SER A 107 15.68 9.75 -3.18
CA SER A 107 16.46 9.41 -4.38
C SER A 107 17.23 10.59 -4.96
N ALA A 108 17.02 11.82 -4.46
CA ALA A 108 17.88 12.96 -4.71
C ALA A 108 19.23 12.75 -3.99
N ARG A 109 20.10 12.00 -4.67
CA ARG A 109 21.55 11.97 -4.45
C ARG A 109 22.22 12.54 -5.67
#